data_AF-A0A3S0J9U8-F1
#
_entry.id   AF-A0A3S0J9U8-F1
#
_cell.length_a   1.000
_cell.length_b   1.000
_cell.length_c   1.000
_cell.angle_alpha   90.00
_cell.angle_beta   90.00
_cell.angle_gamma   90.00
#
_symmetry.space_group_name_H-M   'P 1'
#
loop_
_entity.id
_entity.type
_entity.pdbx_description
1 polymer ?
#
loop_
_entity_poly.entity_id
_entity_poly.type
_entity_poly.pdbx_seq_one_letter_code
_entity_poly.pdbx_strand_id
1 'polypeptide(L)'
;MLTLTAKSWQVFLIMMVAVLLMNFSIRDMPLATDILFVLGAVIYYGWFAVIGNTLADWLPRGADYSRTWFLLDAFLVLAALCLTGVMFESRSYTATGVAALPGFYLLFAFFHVFWFPAVVLVAIEKQRRPEFGFYFGTFLLMLFWPIGLWFVQPRLNRIAAERFA
;
A
#
# COMPACT_ATOMS: atom_id res chain seq x y z
N MET A 1 9.48 8.21 7.57
CA MET A 1 10.93 8.22 7.90
C MET A 1 11.32 6.98 8.72
N LEU A 2 10.76 6.77 9.92
CA LEU A 2 11.06 5.59 10.75
C LEU A 2 10.78 4.22 10.09
N THR A 3 9.76 4.12 9.24
CA THR A 3 9.39 2.86 8.55
C THR A 3 10.36 2.48 7.42
N LEU A 4 11.10 3.43 6.85
CA LEU A 4 12.01 3.20 5.73
C LEU A 4 13.40 2.70 6.16
N THR A 5 13.72 2.82 7.45
CA THR A 5 14.98 2.35 8.04
C THR A 5 14.78 1.15 8.95
N ALA A 6 13.53 0.70 9.13
CA ALA A 6 13.17 -0.43 9.96
C ALA A 6 13.71 -1.76 9.40
N LYS A 7 14.00 -2.71 10.28
CA LYS A 7 14.36 -4.08 9.88
C LYS A 7 13.13 -4.79 9.32
N SER A 8 13.30 -5.70 8.36
CA SER A 8 12.21 -6.44 7.71
C SER A 8 11.27 -7.11 8.72
N TRP A 9 11.80 -7.65 9.83
CA TRP A 9 10.99 -8.27 10.88
C TRP A 9 10.13 -7.26 11.66
N GLN A 10 10.58 -6.02 11.85
CA GLN A 10 9.81 -4.99 12.54
C GLN A 10 8.59 -4.61 11.70
N VAL A 11 8.80 -4.39 10.40
CA VAL A 11 7.70 -4.11 9.47
C VAL A 11 6.79 -5.33 9.34
N PHE A 12 7.34 -6.55 9.39
CA PHE A 12 6.53 -7.76 9.36
C PHE A 12 5.56 -7.81 10.53
N LEU A 13 6.05 -7.56 11.75
CA LEU A 13 5.19 -7.53 12.94
C LEU A 13 4.11 -6.45 12.85
N ILE A 14 4.46 -5.25 12.35
CA ILE A 14 3.47 -4.17 12.16
C ILE A 14 2.40 -4.60 11.15
N MET A 15 2.78 -5.16 10.01
CA MET A 15 1.85 -5.64 8.99
C MET A 15 1.01 -6.81 9.50
N MET A 16 1.61 -7.72 10.27
CA MET A 16 0.92 -8.85 10.88
C MET A 16 -0.15 -8.36 11.87
N VAL A 17 0.19 -7.41 12.74
CA VAL A 17 -0.77 -6.78 13.65
C VAL A 17 -1.88 -6.09 12.86
N ALA A 18 -1.55 -5.36 11.80
CA ALA A 18 -2.55 -4.72 10.94
C ALA A 18 -3.54 -5.72 10.33
N VAL A 19 -3.04 -6.84 9.80
CA VAL A 19 -3.89 -7.91 9.23
C VAL A 19 -4.74 -8.58 10.32
N LEU A 20 -4.19 -8.82 11.51
CA LEU A 20 -4.95 -9.35 12.64
C LEU A 20 -6.09 -8.41 13.04
N LEU A 21 -5.81 -7.10 13.15
CA LEU A 21 -6.81 -6.08 13.45
C LEU A 21 -7.93 -6.03 12.39
N MET A 22 -7.58 -6.16 11.11
CA MET A 22 -8.56 -6.21 10.02
C MET A 22 -9.49 -7.43 10.09
N ASN A 23 -9.04 -8.55 10.67
CA ASN A 23 -9.78 -9.80 10.69
C ASN A 23 -10.37 -10.14 12.06
N PHE A 24 -10.05 -9.39 13.11
CA PHE A 24 -10.56 -9.62 14.44
C PHE A 24 -12.01 -9.12 14.56
N SER A 25 -12.87 -9.89 15.21
CA SER A 25 -14.26 -9.52 15.48
C SER A 25 -14.61 -9.77 16.93
N ILE A 26 -15.32 -8.81 17.52
CA ILE A 26 -15.85 -8.88 18.90
C ILE A 26 -17.36 -8.99 18.77
N ARG A 27 -17.87 -10.19 19.09
CA ARG A 27 -19.26 -10.61 18.79
C ARG A 27 -20.32 -9.64 19.29
N ASP A 28 -20.11 -9.05 20.47
CA ASP A 28 -21.09 -8.20 21.15
C ASP A 28 -20.74 -6.70 21.07
N MET A 29 -19.71 -6.33 20.31
CA MET A 29 -19.27 -4.93 20.15
C MET A 29 -18.98 -4.60 18.68
N PRO A 30 -20.03 -4.32 17.87
CA PRO A 30 -19.88 -3.98 16.45
C PRO A 30 -18.97 -2.77 16.24
N LEU A 31 -19.18 -1.70 17.02
CA LEU A 31 -18.36 -0.48 16.94
C LEU A 31 -16.87 -0.77 17.18
N ALA A 32 -16.55 -1.62 18.16
CA ALA A 32 -15.16 -1.99 18.42
C ALA A 32 -14.56 -2.80 17.25
N THR A 33 -15.36 -3.70 16.66
CA THR A 33 -14.98 -4.51 15.49
C THR A 33 -14.69 -3.64 14.26
N ASP A 34 -15.45 -2.57 14.06
CA ASP A 34 -15.23 -1.63 12.94
C ASP A 34 -14.03 -0.72 13.18
N ILE A 35 -13.83 -0.26 14.42
CA ILE A 35 -12.63 0.51 14.80
C ILE A 35 -11.37 -0.32 14.57
N LEU A 36 -11.36 -1.60 14.98
CA LEU A 36 -10.22 -2.49 14.75
C LEU A 36 -9.96 -2.70 13.25
N PHE A 37 -11.02 -2.88 12.46
CA PHE A 37 -10.90 -3.00 11.01
C PHE A 37 -10.29 -1.74 10.38
N VAL A 38 -10.83 -0.57 10.70
CA VAL A 38 -10.34 0.72 10.18
C VAL A 38 -8.90 0.96 10.60
N LEU A 39 -8.56 0.72 11.87
CA LEU A 39 -7.20 0.83 12.38
C LEU A 39 -6.24 -0.07 11.60
N GLY A 40 -6.61 -1.35 11.41
CA GLY A 40 -5.81 -2.30 10.64
C GLY A 40 -5.64 -1.88 9.17
N ALA A 41 -6.71 -1.43 8.52
CA ALA A 41 -6.67 -0.95 7.14
C ALA A 41 -5.77 0.29 6.99
N VAL A 42 -5.88 1.24 7.91
CA VAL A 42 -5.02 2.45 7.94
C VAL A 42 -3.55 2.07 8.13
N ILE A 43 -3.23 1.14 9.03
CA ILE A 43 -1.83 0.70 9.23
C ILE A 43 -1.31 -0.02 7.98
N TYR A 44 -2.10 -0.95 7.41
CA TYR A 44 -1.69 -1.77 6.28
C TYR A 44 -1.51 -0.94 5.00
N TYR A 45 -2.55 -0.23 4.56
CA TYR A 45 -2.49 0.58 3.33
C TYR A 45 -1.73 1.88 3.53
N GLY A 46 -1.73 2.44 4.74
CA GLY A 46 -0.95 3.62 5.08
C GLY A 46 0.56 3.39 4.94
N TRP A 47 1.05 2.17 5.17
CA TRP A 47 2.45 1.85 4.94
C TRP A 47 2.85 1.97 3.46
N PHE A 48 2.04 1.45 2.54
CA PHE A 48 2.25 1.62 1.10
C PHE A 48 2.17 3.09 0.69
N ALA A 49 1.17 3.82 1.21
CA ALA A 49 1.02 5.26 0.98
C ALA A 49 2.26 6.04 1.43
N VAL A 50 2.79 5.76 2.62
CA VAL A 50 4.00 6.40 3.16
C VAL A 50 5.21 6.09 2.29
N ILE A 51 5.42 4.83 1.89
CA ILE A 51 6.56 4.44 1.05
C ILE A 51 6.47 5.08 -0.32
N GLY A 52 5.34 4.95 -1.02
CA GLY A 52 5.17 5.54 -2.35
C GLY A 52 5.37 7.05 -2.31
N ASN A 53 4.81 7.72 -1.30
CA ASN A 53 4.96 9.15 -1.10
C ASN A 53 6.41 9.56 -0.86
N THR A 54 7.14 8.88 0.03
CA THR A 54 8.54 9.22 0.31
C THR A 54 9.48 8.88 -0.84
N LEU A 55 9.27 7.75 -1.51
CA LEU A 55 10.08 7.39 -2.68
C LEU A 55 9.84 8.37 -3.84
N ALA A 56 8.64 8.91 -3.99
CA ALA A 56 8.35 9.92 -5.02
C ALA A 56 9.22 11.17 -4.87
N ASP A 57 9.59 11.55 -3.63
CA ASP A 57 10.49 12.69 -3.37
C ASP A 57 11.94 12.41 -3.79
N TRP A 58 12.30 11.14 -4.04
CA TRP A 58 13.66 10.71 -4.37
C TRP A 58 13.83 10.28 -5.83
N LEU A 59 12.81 10.49 -6.66
CA LEU A 59 12.82 10.13 -8.07
C LEU A 59 13.99 10.82 -8.81
N PRO A 60 14.73 10.08 -9.64
CA PRO A 60 15.77 10.65 -10.48
C PRO A 60 15.16 11.54 -11.57
N ARG A 61 15.94 12.52 -12.04
CA ARG A 61 15.55 13.37 -13.18
C ARG A 61 15.29 12.49 -14.41
N GLY A 62 14.08 12.53 -14.97
CA GLY A 62 13.67 11.73 -16.13
C GLY A 62 12.81 10.50 -15.82
N ALA A 63 12.48 10.25 -14.54
CA ALA A 63 11.48 9.26 -14.14
C ALA A 63 10.26 9.96 -13.53
N ASP A 64 9.42 10.54 -14.38
CA ASP A 64 8.27 11.32 -13.92
C ASP A 64 7.07 10.40 -13.63
N TYR A 65 6.70 10.28 -12.35
CA TYR A 65 5.50 9.60 -11.89
C TYR A 65 4.64 10.57 -11.05
N SER A 66 3.33 10.58 -11.29
CA SER A 66 2.42 11.51 -10.59
C SER A 66 2.18 11.07 -9.14
N ARG A 67 2.85 11.73 -8.20
CA ARG A 67 2.60 11.57 -6.75
C ARG A 67 1.15 11.89 -6.40
N THR A 68 0.56 12.93 -6.99
CA THR A 68 -0.81 13.34 -6.70
C THR A 68 -1.82 12.27 -7.08
N TRP A 69 -1.65 11.64 -8.25
CA TRP A 69 -2.53 10.56 -8.69
C TRP A 69 -2.43 9.34 -7.76
N PHE A 70 -1.20 8.97 -7.38
CA PHE A 70 -0.98 7.91 -6.40
C PHE A 70 -1.66 8.20 -5.05
N LEU A 71 -1.50 9.40 -4.51
CA LEU A 71 -2.11 9.78 -3.24
C LEU A 71 -3.64 9.80 -3.31
N LEU A 72 -4.21 10.24 -4.44
CA LEU A 72 -5.64 10.19 -4.68
C LEU A 72 -6.16 8.74 -4.71
N ASP A 73 -5.47 7.85 -5.42
CA ASP A 73 -5.86 6.43 -5.48
C ASP A 73 -5.69 5.72 -4.13
N ALA A 74 -4.60 6.00 -3.41
CA ALA A 74 -4.40 5.48 -2.06
C ALA A 74 -5.50 5.97 -1.09
N PHE A 75 -5.88 7.25 -1.18
CA PHE A 75 -6.98 7.79 -0.41
C PHE A 75 -8.32 7.14 -0.79
N LEU A 76 -8.61 6.96 -2.08
CA LEU A 76 -9.84 6.33 -2.54
C LEU A 76 -9.96 4.87 -2.07
N VAL A 77 -8.87 4.09 -2.13
CA VAL A 77 -8.84 2.72 -1.62
C VAL A 77 -9.11 2.69 -0.13
N LEU A 78 -8.42 3.55 0.64
CA LEU A 78 -8.60 3.61 2.08
C LEU A 78 -10.01 4.06 2.47
N ALA A 79 -10.54 5.09 1.81
CA ALA A 79 -11.89 5.59 2.03
C ALA A 79 -12.95 4.52 1.68
N ALA A 80 -12.77 3.80 0.56
CA ALA A 80 -13.67 2.72 0.18
C ALA A 80 -13.66 1.58 1.21
N LEU A 81 -12.47 1.17 1.69
CA LEU A 81 -12.36 0.14 2.73
C LEU A 81 -13.05 0.57 4.02
N CYS A 82 -12.79 1.79 4.51
CA CYS A 82 -13.44 2.33 5.70
C CYS A 82 -14.95 2.41 5.53
N LEU A 83 -15.43 2.91 4.39
CA LEU A 83 -16.86 2.98 4.08
C LEU A 83 -17.47 1.58 4.11
N THR A 84 -16.81 0.59 3.50
CA THR A 84 -17.34 -0.78 3.47
C THR A 84 -17.31 -1.48 4.82
N GLY A 85 -16.31 -1.17 5.65
CA GLY A 85 -16.18 -1.73 6.99
C GLY A 85 -17.24 -1.20 7.95
N VAL A 86 -17.66 0.06 7.79
CA VAL A 86 -18.62 0.72 8.68
C VAL A 86 -20.08 0.62 8.18
N MET A 87 -20.30 0.70 6.86
CA MET A 87 -21.67 0.81 6.31
C MET A 87 -22.28 -0.53 5.90
N PHE A 88 -21.48 -1.57 5.62
CA PHE A 88 -21.99 -2.86 5.18
C PHE A 88 -21.71 -3.94 6.20
N GLU A 89 -22.76 -4.53 6.78
CA GLU A 89 -22.66 -5.62 7.77
C GLU A 89 -21.85 -6.83 7.25
N SER A 90 -22.00 -7.15 5.96
CA SER A 90 -21.25 -8.24 5.31
C SER A 90 -19.86 -7.84 4.86
N ARG A 91 -19.45 -6.58 5.05
CA ARG A 91 -18.21 -5.97 4.51
C ARG A 91 -18.04 -6.23 3.01
N SER A 92 -19.16 -6.37 2.31
CA SER A 92 -19.21 -6.65 0.88
C SER A 92 -20.19 -5.72 0.21
N TYR A 93 -19.82 -5.23 -0.96
CA TYR A 93 -20.67 -4.40 -1.81
C TYR A 93 -20.68 -5.01 -3.20
N THR A 94 -21.87 -5.29 -3.72
CA THR A 94 -22.06 -5.79 -5.08
C THR A 94 -22.75 -4.72 -5.91
N ALA A 95 -22.08 -4.28 -6.97
CA ALA A 95 -22.65 -3.36 -7.94
C ALA A 95 -22.86 -4.07 -9.28
N THR A 96 -23.98 -3.78 -9.93
CA THR A 96 -24.34 -4.35 -11.24
C THR A 96 -24.53 -3.24 -12.28
N GLY A 97 -24.39 -3.60 -13.55
CA GLY A 97 -24.54 -2.65 -14.67
C GLY A 97 -23.55 -1.48 -14.59
N VAL A 98 -24.02 -0.27 -14.90
CA VAL A 98 -23.20 0.95 -14.93
C VAL A 98 -22.64 1.31 -13.54
N ALA A 99 -23.34 0.92 -12.46
CA ALA A 99 -22.89 1.13 -11.09
C ALA A 99 -21.64 0.30 -10.74
N ALA A 100 -21.23 -0.66 -11.57
CA ALA A 100 -19.98 -1.40 -11.41
C ALA A 100 -18.73 -0.59 -11.83
N LEU A 101 -18.88 0.49 -12.62
CA LEU A 101 -17.75 1.29 -13.10
C LEU A 101 -16.89 1.88 -11.95
N PRO A 102 -17.46 2.47 -10.89
CA PRO A 102 -16.68 2.86 -9.70
C PRO A 102 -15.93 1.69 -9.07
N GLY A 103 -16.51 0.48 -9.05
CA GLY A 103 -15.87 -0.72 -8.54
C GLY A 103 -14.63 -1.12 -9.35
N PHE A 104 -14.71 -1.04 -10.68
CA PHE A 104 -13.55 -1.28 -11.54
C PHE A 104 -12.45 -0.23 -11.35
N TYR A 105 -12.82 1.04 -11.16
CA TYR A 105 -11.83 2.07 -10.83
C TYR A 105 -11.18 1.79 -9.46
N LEU A 106 -11.96 1.40 -8.45
CA LEU A 106 -11.40 1.03 -7.14
C LEU A 106 -10.46 -0.17 -7.23
N LEU A 107 -10.77 -1.15 -8.09
CA LEU A 107 -9.88 -2.27 -8.37
C LEU A 107 -8.57 -1.80 -9.03
N PHE A 108 -8.66 -0.87 -9.99
CA PHE A 108 -7.50 -0.24 -10.58
C PHE A 108 -6.67 0.52 -9.52
N ALA A 109 -7.30 1.36 -8.71
CA ALA A 109 -6.66 2.13 -7.65
C ALA A 109 -5.99 1.22 -6.62
N PHE A 110 -6.63 0.09 -6.29
CA PHE A 110 -6.03 -0.94 -5.44
C PHE A 110 -4.71 -1.46 -6.00
N PHE A 111 -4.67 -1.86 -7.28
CA PHE A 111 -3.40 -2.29 -7.90
C PHE A 111 -2.39 -1.15 -8.01
N HIS A 112 -2.85 0.07 -8.25
CA HIS A 112 -2.01 1.25 -8.33
C HIS A 112 -1.25 1.52 -7.01
N VAL A 113 -1.88 1.26 -5.86
CA VAL A 113 -1.25 1.39 -4.52
C VAL A 113 -0.01 0.49 -4.36
N PHE A 114 0.01 -0.69 -4.97
CA PHE A 114 1.18 -1.57 -4.95
C PHE A 114 2.15 -1.30 -6.10
N TRP A 115 1.62 -0.98 -7.29
CA TRP A 115 2.41 -0.72 -8.48
C TRP A 115 3.29 0.52 -8.33
N PHE A 116 2.73 1.62 -7.82
CA PHE A 116 3.43 2.89 -7.74
C PHE A 116 4.71 2.83 -6.89
N PRO A 117 4.66 2.38 -5.61
CA PRO A 117 5.89 2.22 -4.83
C PRO A 117 6.86 1.21 -5.46
N ALA A 118 6.38 0.17 -6.14
CA ALA A 118 7.26 -0.79 -6.82
C ALA A 118 8.02 -0.18 -8.00
N VAL A 119 7.32 0.56 -8.86
CA VAL A 119 7.95 1.18 -10.03
C VAL A 119 8.89 2.31 -9.63
N VAL A 120 8.52 3.12 -8.62
CA VAL A 120 9.35 4.21 -8.12
C VAL A 120 10.59 3.67 -7.42
N LEU A 121 10.47 2.61 -6.61
CA LEU A 121 11.61 1.94 -5.99
C LEU A 121 12.64 1.52 -7.05
N VAL A 122 12.19 0.86 -8.11
CA VAL A 122 13.06 0.38 -9.18
C VAL A 122 13.62 1.54 -10.00
N ALA A 123 12.85 2.62 -10.21
CA ALA A 123 13.32 3.81 -10.89
C ALA A 123 14.49 4.46 -10.15
N ILE A 124 14.43 4.54 -8.82
CA ILE A 124 15.51 5.04 -7.97
C ILE A 124 16.74 4.13 -8.08
N GLU A 125 16.57 2.82 -7.98
CA GLU A 125 17.70 1.88 -8.09
C GLU A 125 18.39 1.90 -9.45
N LYS A 126 17.64 2.19 -10.52
CA LYS A 126 18.16 2.24 -11.89
C LYS A 126 18.54 3.65 -12.35
N GLN A 127 18.25 4.67 -11.54
CA GLN A 127 18.44 6.09 -11.88
C GLN A 127 17.79 6.51 -13.21
N ARG A 128 16.74 5.80 -13.64
CA ARG A 128 16.01 6.04 -14.89
C ARG A 128 14.61 5.43 -14.82
N ARG A 129 13.72 5.81 -15.73
CA ARG A 129 12.42 5.16 -15.89
C ARG A 129 12.59 3.67 -16.27
N PRO A 130 12.12 2.72 -15.45
CA PRO A 130 12.29 1.30 -15.72
C PRO A 130 11.28 0.78 -16.73
N GLU A 131 11.68 -0.21 -17.52
CA GLU A 131 10.75 -1.01 -18.34
C GLU A 131 9.94 -1.97 -17.46
N PHE A 132 8.78 -2.41 -17.95
CA PHE A 132 7.83 -3.26 -17.24
C PHE A 132 8.50 -4.49 -16.58
N GLY A 133 9.35 -5.20 -17.33
CA GLY A 133 10.01 -6.41 -16.84
C GLY A 133 10.90 -6.19 -15.62
N PHE A 134 11.46 -4.98 -15.43
CA PHE A 134 12.34 -4.70 -14.30
C PHE A 134 11.59 -4.48 -12.99
N TYR A 135 10.36 -3.97 -13.03
CA TYR A 135 9.58 -3.69 -11.82
C TYR A 135 8.49 -4.70 -11.54
N PHE A 136 8.06 -5.51 -12.52
CA PHE A 136 6.98 -6.47 -12.33
C PHE A 136 7.21 -7.42 -11.16
N GLY A 137 8.42 -7.96 -11.01
CA GLY A 137 8.77 -8.79 -9.85
C GLY A 137 8.65 -8.03 -8.52
N THR A 138 9.03 -6.75 -8.49
CA THR A 138 8.90 -5.90 -7.29
C THR A 138 7.43 -5.62 -6.97
N PHE A 139 6.59 -5.41 -7.99
CA PHE A 139 5.15 -5.28 -7.83
C PHE A 139 4.53 -6.54 -7.22
N LEU A 140 4.89 -7.73 -7.73
CA LEU A 140 4.42 -8.99 -7.15
C LEU A 140 4.89 -9.17 -5.70
N LEU A 141 6.12 -8.77 -5.37
CA LEU A 141 6.60 -8.79 -3.98
C LEU A 141 5.79 -7.81 -3.09
N MET A 142 5.41 -6.64 -3.59
CA MET A 142 4.56 -5.71 -2.83
C MET A 142 3.13 -6.24 -2.64
N LEU A 143 2.58 -6.94 -3.64
CA LEU A 143 1.25 -7.54 -3.58
C LEU A 143 1.19 -8.80 -2.69
N PHE A 144 2.20 -9.68 -2.79
CA PHE A 144 2.25 -10.95 -2.07
C PHE A 144 3.02 -10.84 -0.76
N TRP A 145 2.34 -10.31 0.25
CA TRP A 145 2.73 -10.43 1.65
C TRP A 145 2.58 -11.89 2.14
N PRO A 146 3.43 -12.41 3.06
CA PRO A 146 4.51 -11.73 3.77
C PRO A 146 5.87 -11.74 3.07
N ILE A 147 6.07 -12.65 2.12
CA ILE A 147 7.39 -12.97 1.55
C ILE A 147 8.05 -11.73 0.95
N GLY A 148 7.30 -10.93 0.21
CA GLY A 148 7.89 -9.79 -0.48
C GLY A 148 8.46 -8.71 0.43
N LEU A 149 8.03 -8.66 1.70
CA LEU A 149 8.57 -7.71 2.66
C LEU A 149 10.07 -7.94 2.95
N TRP A 150 10.52 -9.20 2.98
CA TRP A 150 11.93 -9.52 3.20
C TRP A 150 12.82 -9.11 2.03
N PHE A 151 12.26 -8.98 0.82
CA PHE A 151 13.00 -8.54 -0.35
C PHE A 151 12.90 -7.02 -0.56
N VAL A 152 11.74 -6.43 -0.29
CA VAL A 152 11.48 -5.00 -0.49
C VAL A 152 12.13 -4.16 0.61
N GLN A 153 12.01 -4.55 1.89
CA GLN A 153 12.50 -3.73 3.00
C GLN A 153 14.02 -3.47 2.95
N PRO A 154 14.90 -4.46 2.69
CA PRO A 154 16.34 -4.18 2.60
C PRO A 154 16.71 -3.20 1.49
N ARG A 155 15.95 -3.20 0.37
CA ARG A 155 16.14 -2.26 -0.74
C ARG A 155 15.76 -0.83 -0.32
N LEU A 156 14.66 -0.67 0.41
CA LEU A 156 14.27 0.61 1.01
C LEU A 156 15.32 1.13 1.98
N ASN A 157 15.83 0.26 2.87
CA ASN A 157 16.85 0.63 3.85
C ASN A 157 18.15 1.10 3.18
N ARG A 158 18.56 0.46 2.07
CA ARG A 158 19.75 0.87 1.30
C ARG A 158 19.58 2.28 0.73
N ILE A 159 18.45 2.55 0.08
CA ILE A 159 18.17 3.88 -0.48
C ILE A 159 18.09 4.93 0.62
N ALA A 160 17.45 4.61 1.74
CA ALA A 160 17.39 5.52 2.88
C ALA A 160 18.79 5.84 3.41
N ALA A 161 19.66 4.84 3.56
CA ALA A 161 21.04 5.05 4.01
C ALA A 161 21.84 5.96 3.05
N GLU A 162 21.69 5.80 1.74
CA GLU A 162 22.34 6.66 0.73
C GLU A 162 21.85 8.12 0.75
N ARG A 163 20.61 8.37 1.20
CA ARG A 163 20.01 9.71 1.23
C ARG A 163 20.21 10.45 2.55
N PHE A 164 20.52 9.73 3.63
CA PHE A 164 20.70 10.29 4.97
C PHE A 164 22.14 10.23 5.49
N ALA A 165 23.08 9.74 4.68
CA ALA A 165 24.53 9.89 4.90
C ALA A 165 25.00 11.26 4.38
#